data_AF-A0A0B7AZX4-F1
#
_entry.id   AF-A0A0B7AZX4-F1
#
_cell.length_a   1.000
_cell.length_b   1.000
_cell.length_c   1.000
_cell.angle_alpha   90.00
_cell.angle_beta   90.00
_cell.angle_gamma   90.00
#
_symmetry.space_group_name_H-M   'P 1'
#
loop_
_entity.id
_entity.type
_entity.pdbx_description
1 polymer ?
#
loop_
_entity_poly.entity_id
_entity_poly.type
_entity_poly.pdbx_seq_one_letter_code
_entity_poly.pdbx_strand_id
1 'polypeptide(L)'
;MPVGKQDYRRGKTLLYLGKENEDNPHDAGVALLLTKETTKSLMEWEPVSNRIISARFEYRYQKTYIIMCYAPTNRTEEEEKDYLYSQLQAAVDKAPKHYMPIFIVGT
;
A
#
# COMPACT_ATOMS: atom_id res chain seq x y z
N MET A 1 -3.89 14.34 -1.78
CA MET A 1 -3.25 13.16 -1.15
C MET A 1 -1.82 13.11 -1.67
N PRO A 2 -0.81 13.55 -0.89
CA PRO A 2 0.57 13.40 -1.30
C PRO A 2 0.88 11.91 -1.48
N VAL A 3 1.24 11.54 -2.70
CA VAL A 3 1.64 10.20 -3.09
C VAL A 3 2.98 10.31 -3.79
N GLY A 4 3.91 9.42 -3.47
CA GLY A 4 5.24 9.55 -4.02
C GLY A 4 6.12 8.33 -3.85
N LYS A 5 7.16 8.33 -4.68
CA LYS A 5 8.32 7.45 -4.58
C LYS A 5 9.53 8.34 -4.35
N GLN A 6 10.21 8.17 -3.21
CA GLN A 6 11.41 8.93 -2.89
C GLN A 6 12.59 8.02 -2.54
N ASP A 7 13.80 8.47 -2.86
CA ASP A 7 15.00 7.85 -2.34
C ASP A 7 15.08 8.07 -0.84
N TYR A 8 15.33 6.97 -0.13
CA TYR A 8 15.50 6.93 1.30
C TYR A 8 16.91 6.46 1.64
N ARG A 9 17.35 6.79 2.86
CA ARG A 9 18.70 6.57 3.37
C ARG A 9 19.29 5.22 2.95
N ARG A 10 20.57 5.24 2.55
CA ARG A 10 21.37 4.06 2.16
C ARG A 10 20.80 3.30 0.94
N GLY A 11 20.28 4.02 -0.04
CA GLY A 11 19.81 3.45 -1.31
C GLY A 11 18.54 2.60 -1.18
N LYS A 12 17.72 2.90 -0.16
CA LYS A 12 16.37 2.36 -0.02
C LYS A 12 15.41 3.26 -0.78
N THR A 13 14.22 2.75 -1.06
CA THR A 13 13.16 3.54 -1.70
C THR A 13 11.93 3.50 -0.81
N LEU A 14 11.33 4.66 -0.57
CA LEU A 14 10.06 4.77 0.13
C LEU A 14 8.95 5.02 -0.89
N LEU A 15 8.00 4.09 -0.97
CA LEU A 15 6.69 4.35 -1.56
C LEU A 15 5.79 4.83 -0.43
N TYR A 16 5.11 5.96 -0.61
CA TYR A 16 4.26 6.50 0.44
C TYR A 16 2.97 7.09 -0.10
N LEU A 17 1.94 6.96 0.72
CA LEU A 17 0.69 7.70 0.70
C LEU A 17 0.60 8.45 2.03
N GLY A 18 0.37 9.75 1.97
CA GLY A 18 0.12 10.58 3.14
C GLY A 18 -1.09 11.47 2.94
N LYS A 19 -1.42 12.20 4.00
CA LYS A 19 -2.31 13.36 3.98
C LYS A 19 -1.44 14.63 4.08
N GLU A 20 -1.86 15.71 3.43
CA GLU A 20 -1.25 17.05 3.60
C GLU A 20 -1.64 17.71 4.93
N ASN A 21 -2.73 17.26 5.58
CA ASN A 21 -3.27 17.91 6.77
C ASN A 21 -2.49 17.54 8.05
N GLU A 22 -1.88 18.55 8.65
CA GLU A 22 -1.18 18.48 9.95
C GLU A 22 -2.13 18.27 11.13
N ASP A 23 -3.41 18.63 10.99
CA ASP A 23 -4.39 18.64 12.10
C ASP A 23 -4.85 17.24 12.56
N ASN A 24 -4.65 16.19 11.75
CA ASN A 24 -4.99 14.82 12.14
C ASN A 24 -4.01 13.79 11.57
N PRO A 25 -2.78 13.69 12.12
CA PRO A 25 -1.70 12.88 11.57
C PRO A 25 -1.94 11.36 11.70
N HIS A 26 -2.94 10.94 12.48
CA HIS A 26 -3.23 9.53 12.78
C HIS A 26 -4.33 8.91 11.91
N ASP A 27 -4.92 9.66 10.98
CA ASP A 27 -6.09 9.19 10.22
C ASP A 27 -5.74 8.54 8.87
N ALA A 28 -4.58 8.81 8.30
CA ALA A 28 -4.20 8.28 6.99
C ALA A 28 -2.69 8.34 6.76
N GLY A 29 -2.12 7.24 6.27
CA GLY A 29 -0.72 7.16 5.93
C GLY A 29 -0.27 5.73 5.80
N VAL A 30 0.22 5.35 4.62
CA VAL A 30 0.77 4.01 4.38
C VAL A 30 2.07 4.16 3.62
N ALA A 31 3.07 3.39 4.02
CA ALA A 31 4.33 3.38 3.31
C ALA A 31 4.91 1.97 3.19
N LEU A 32 5.60 1.73 2.08
CA LEU A 32 6.44 0.56 1.86
C LEU A 32 7.89 1.03 1.74
N LEU A 33 8.73 0.58 2.66
CA LEU A 33 10.17 0.80 2.59
C LEU A 33 10.84 -0.38 1.90
N LEU A 34 11.37 -0.12 0.71
CA LEU A 34 11.98 -1.12 -0.15
C LEU A 34 13.51 -1.06 -0.05
N THR A 35 14.14 -2.23 -0.06
CA THR A 35 15.60 -2.32 -0.24
C THR A 35 15.97 -1.98 -1.69
N LYS A 36 17.27 -1.75 -1.96
CA LYS A 36 17.76 -1.55 -3.32
C LYS A 36 17.43 -2.72 -4.25
N GLU A 37 17.47 -3.95 -3.73
CA GLU A 37 17.15 -5.16 -4.50
C GLU A 37 15.66 -5.26 -4.78
N THR A 38 14.82 -5.07 -3.76
CA THR A 38 13.36 -5.04 -3.89
C THR A 38 12.87 -3.92 -4.81
N THR A 39 13.57 -2.79 -4.84
CA THR A 39 13.22 -1.66 -5.73
C THR A 39 13.44 -2.02 -7.20
N LYS A 40 14.42 -2.89 -7.51
CA LYS A 40 14.68 -3.34 -8.89
C LYS A 40 13.64 -4.33 -9.39
N SER A 41 13.01 -5.08 -8.48
CA SER A 41 11.93 -6.02 -8.81
C SER A 41 10.55 -5.35 -8.84
N LEU A 42 10.42 -4.11 -8.35
CA LEU A 42 9.18 -3.35 -8.37
C LEU A 42 8.78 -3.04 -9.83
N MET A 43 7.67 -3.62 -10.27
CA MET A 43 7.14 -3.42 -11.62
C MET A 43 6.17 -2.25 -11.67
N GLU A 44 5.21 -2.24 -10.75
CA GLU A 44 4.20 -1.20 -10.62
C GLU A 44 3.75 -1.09 -9.17
N TRP A 45 3.23 0.06 -8.80
CA TRP A 45 2.54 0.28 -7.55
C TRP A 45 1.45 1.32 -7.77
N GLU A 46 0.39 1.24 -6.98
CA GLU A 46 -0.73 2.15 -7.07
C GLU A 46 -1.29 2.55 -5.71
N PRO A 47 -1.63 3.84 -5.53
CA PRO A 47 -2.50 4.27 -4.46
C PRO A 47 -3.93 3.81 -4.75
N VAL A 48 -4.45 2.84 -4.00
CA VAL A 48 -5.84 2.39 -4.12
C VAL A 48 -6.77 3.32 -3.35
N SER A 49 -6.35 3.73 -2.14
CA SER A 49 -7.04 4.72 -1.32
C SER A 49 -6.04 5.45 -0.41
N ASN A 50 -6.51 6.38 0.42
CA ASN A 50 -5.69 7.02 1.45
C ASN A 50 -5.09 6.05 2.50
N ARG A 51 -5.60 4.81 2.56
CA ARG A 51 -5.20 3.77 3.51
C ARG A 51 -4.77 2.46 2.85
N ILE A 52 -4.74 2.39 1.52
CA ILE A 52 -4.40 1.17 0.78
C ILE A 52 -3.41 1.50 -0.34
N ILE A 53 -2.27 0.80 -0.33
CA ILE A 53 -1.31 0.78 -1.43
C ILE A 53 -1.15 -0.65 -1.93
N SER A 54 -1.14 -0.84 -3.24
CA SER A 54 -0.78 -2.12 -3.84
C SER A 54 0.52 -1.99 -4.64
N ALA A 55 1.32 -3.05 -4.69
CA ALA A 55 2.60 -3.08 -5.39
C ALA A 55 2.90 -4.47 -5.94
N ARG A 56 3.32 -4.52 -7.21
CA ARG A 56 3.75 -5.73 -7.89
C ARG A 56 5.25 -5.82 -7.95
N PHE A 57 5.75 -6.99 -7.57
CA PHE A 57 7.17 -7.34 -7.69
C PHE A 57 7.33 -8.59 -8.53
N GLU A 58 8.31 -8.56 -9.44
CA GLU A 58 8.74 -9.73 -10.19
C GLU A 58 10.19 -10.06 -9.86
N TYR A 59 10.37 -11.21 -9.22
CA TYR A 59 11.66 -11.86 -9.04
C TYR A 59 11.80 -13.01 -10.05
N ARG A 60 13.03 -13.49 -10.22
CA ARG A 60 13.34 -14.57 -11.18
C ARG A 60 12.46 -15.82 -11.01
N TYR A 61 12.09 -16.16 -9.78
CA TYR A 61 11.35 -17.38 -9.45
C TYR A 61 9.99 -17.14 -8.79
N GLN A 62 9.65 -15.88 -8.47
CA GLN A 62 8.44 -15.55 -7.73
C GLN A 62 7.88 -14.22 -8.22
N LYS A 63 6.57 -14.19 -8.41
CA LYS A 63 5.81 -12.94 -8.61
C LYS A 63 4.96 -12.71 -7.38
N THR A 64 5.04 -11.52 -6.81
CA THR A 64 4.31 -11.17 -5.57
C THR A 64 3.52 -9.90 -5.77
N TYR A 65 2.28 -9.89 -5.28
CA TYR A 65 1.43 -8.72 -5.26
C TYR A 65 1.17 -8.34 -3.81
N ILE A 66 1.80 -7.26 -3.35
CA ILE A 66 1.65 -6.78 -1.98
C ILE A 66 0.47 -5.82 -1.95
N ILE A 67 -0.46 -6.07 -1.02
CA ILE A 67 -1.52 -5.12 -0.68
C ILE A 67 -1.29 -4.74 0.79
N MET A 68 -0.92 -3.49 1.03
CA MET A 68 -0.73 -2.94 2.36
C MET A 68 -1.92 -2.05 2.70
N CYS A 69 -2.58 -2.34 3.81
CA CYS A 69 -3.78 -1.66 4.27
C CYS A 69 -3.60 -1.19 5.72
N TYR A 70 -4.02 0.05 6.01
CA TYR A 70 -4.19 0.53 7.39
C TYR A 70 -5.64 0.32 7.82
N ALA A 71 -5.85 -0.50 8.85
CA ALA A 71 -7.19 -0.85 9.29
C ALA A 71 -7.93 0.38 9.85
N PRO A 72 -9.26 0.51 9.61
CA PRO A 72 -10.04 1.57 10.22
C PRO A 72 -10.15 1.36 11.73
N THR A 73 -10.26 2.45 12.49
CA THR A 73 -10.44 2.35 13.95
C THR A 73 -11.88 1.95 14.30
N ASN A 74 -12.11 1.46 15.52
CA ASN A 74 -13.47 1.16 15.98
C ASN A 74 -14.40 2.37 15.93
N ARG A 75 -13.86 3.60 16.05
CA ARG A 75 -14.60 4.86 16.03
C ARG A 75 -14.98 5.33 14.62
N THR A 76 -14.37 4.75 13.58
CA THR A 76 -14.69 5.05 12.18
C THR A 76 -16.14 4.64 11.89
N GLU A 77 -16.86 5.49 11.16
CA GLU A 77 -18.25 5.24 10.78
C GLU A 77 -18.38 3.95 9.95
N GLU A 78 -19.50 3.25 10.10
CA GLU A 78 -19.72 1.96 9.44
C GLU A 78 -19.69 2.07 7.91
N GLU A 79 -20.29 3.14 7.36
CA GLU A 79 -20.25 3.42 5.91
C GLU A 79 -18.82 3.64 5.40
N GLU A 80 -17.97 4.31 6.17
CA GLU A 80 -16.56 4.53 5.80
C GLU A 80 -15.75 3.22 5.90
N LYS A 81 -16.05 2.36 6.87
CA LYS A 81 -15.47 1.02 6.96
C LYS A 81 -15.85 0.16 5.76
N ASP A 82 -17.14 0.11 5.42
CA ASP A 82 -17.66 -0.66 4.29
C ASP A 82 -17.07 -0.18 2.98
N TYR A 83 -16.97 1.14 2.80
CA TYR A 83 -16.32 1.72 1.64
C TYR A 83 -14.85 1.29 1.54
N LEU A 84 -14.10 1.37 2.64
CA LEU A 84 -12.70 0.94 2.68
C LEU A 84 -12.54 -0.57 2.38
N TYR A 85 -13.39 -1.42 2.95
CA TYR A 85 -13.35 -2.86 2.70
C TYR A 85 -13.74 -3.21 1.26
N SER A 86 -14.66 -2.46 0.65
CA SER A 86 -15.00 -2.63 -0.78
C SER A 86 -13.80 -2.32 -1.69
N GLN A 87 -13.02 -1.28 -1.37
CA GLN A 87 -11.81 -0.92 -2.10
C GLN A 87 -10.70 -1.97 -1.89
N LEU A 88 -10.58 -2.51 -0.67
CA LEU A 88 -9.64 -3.59 -0.37
C LEU A 88 -9.98 -4.84 -1.17
N GLN A 89 -11.27 -5.22 -1.24
CA GLN A 89 -11.73 -6.34 -2.05
C GLN A 89 -11.42 -6.13 -3.53
N ALA A 90 -11.68 -4.93 -4.07
CA ALA A 90 -11.33 -4.61 -5.45
C ALA A 90 -9.82 -4.73 -5.74
N ALA A 91 -8.95 -4.36 -4.78
CA ALA A 91 -7.51 -4.57 -4.89
C ALA A 91 -7.16 -6.07 -4.90
N VAL A 92 -7.82 -6.88 -4.06
CA VAL A 92 -7.64 -8.35 -4.06
C VAL A 92 -8.02 -8.94 -5.41
N ASP A 93 -9.18 -8.56 -5.94
CA ASP A 93 -9.72 -9.11 -7.19
C ASP A 93 -8.88 -8.71 -8.41
N LYS A 94 -8.18 -7.58 -8.32
CA LYS A 94 -7.23 -7.11 -9.35
C LYS A 94 -5.92 -7.89 -9.35
N ALA A 95 -5.62 -8.68 -8.32
CA ALA A 95 -4.39 -9.47 -8.24
C ALA A 95 -4.23 -10.35 -9.50
N PRO A 96 -3.11 -10.24 -10.25
CA PRO A 96 -2.93 -11.06 -11.43
C PRO A 96 -2.84 -12.55 -11.07
N LYS A 97 -3.43 -13.44 -11.88
CA LYS A 97 -3.55 -14.89 -11.61
C LYS A 97 -2.25 -15.61 -11.25
N HIS A 98 -1.09 -15.14 -11.72
CA HIS A 98 0.22 -15.76 -11.49
C HIS A 98 1.06 -15.05 -10.43
N TYR A 99 0.45 -14.12 -9.69
CA TYR A 99 1.09 -13.43 -8.58
C TYR A 99 0.57 -14.05 -7.29
N MET A 100 1.46 -14.24 -6.32
CA MET A 100 1.06 -14.58 -4.96
C MET A 100 0.64 -13.29 -4.24
N PRO A 101 -0.64 -13.11 -3.89
CA PRO A 101 -1.06 -11.95 -3.11
C PRO A 101 -0.56 -12.09 -1.67
N ILE A 102 0.02 -11.01 -1.14
CA ILE A 102 0.46 -10.91 0.25
C ILE A 102 -0.25 -9.70 0.87
N PHE A 103 -0.99 -9.96 1.93
CA PHE A 103 -1.69 -8.93 2.70
C PHE A 103 -0.85 -8.51 3.89
N ILE A 104 -0.63 -7.21 4.02
CA ILE A 104 0.02 -6.62 5.18
C ILE A 104 -0.97 -5.62 5.78
N VAL A 105 -1.35 -5.86 7.03
CA VAL A 105 -2.30 -5.01 7.75
C VAL A 105 -1.57 -4.30 8.88
N GLY A 106 -1.62 -2.97 8.87
CA GLY A 106 -1.16 -2.12 9.97
C GLY A 106 -2.28 -1.80 10.97
N THR A 107 -1.91 -1.54 12.23
CA THR A 107 -2.78 -1.11 13.34
C THR A 107 -2.43 0.29 13.80
#